data_AF-A0A1I6J2G9-F1
#
_entry.id   AF-A0A1I6J2G9-F1
#
_cell.length_a   1.000
_cell.length_b   1.000
_cell.length_c   1.000
_cell.angle_alpha   90.00
_cell.angle_beta   90.00
_cell.angle_gamma   90.00
#
_symmetry.space_group_name_H-M   'P 1'
#
loop_
_entity.id
_entity.type
_entity.pdbx_description
1 polymer ?
#
loop_
_entity_poly.entity_id
_entity_poly.type
_entity_poly.pdbx_seq_one_letter_code
_entity_poly.pdbx_strand_id
1 'polypeptide(L)'
;MPQIHRTAFAGLLAAVAMAAPTAQAQVWKCTIDGKVQYSDQPCPAKGEAMTSRSLQSNVIDTSADRAAIERAKAAAAEQQAATATPSAAPAAPIAPANVCPSDRDIAGMETKASSISLSPEAKRFVQDEIRRARQCQKGQGKYSAADWTVSKQAVDAQSSLTGGPDARRRAEAVHSAADPAEGDRIARQREAEEREAARRERDLRLRSTR
;
A
#
# COMPACT_ATOMS: atom_id res chain seq x y z
N MET A 1 66.33 10.47 9.65
CA MET A 1 66.60 11.47 10.72
C MET A 1 67.30 12.67 10.07
N PRO A 2 66.98 13.93 10.42
CA PRO A 2 65.77 14.64 9.98
C PRO A 2 66.09 16.00 9.34
N GLN A 3 65.19 16.55 8.52
CA GLN A 3 64.92 18.00 8.54
C GLN A 3 63.44 18.25 8.33
N ILE A 4 62.84 18.86 9.35
CA ILE A 4 61.43 19.19 9.50
C ILE A 4 61.30 20.65 9.07
N HIS A 5 60.50 20.94 8.05
CA HIS A 5 60.02 22.31 7.83
C HIS A 5 58.55 22.38 8.17
N ARG A 6 58.30 23.00 9.34
CA ARG A 6 57.00 23.46 9.80
C ARG A 6 56.70 24.77 9.09
N THR A 7 55.63 24.80 8.30
CA THR A 7 54.91 26.04 8.02
C THR A 7 53.43 25.79 8.22
N ALA A 8 52.95 26.24 9.38
CA ALA A 8 51.55 26.45 9.65
C ALA A 8 51.12 27.72 8.90
N PHE A 9 50.06 27.64 8.09
CA PHE A 9 49.19 28.78 7.85
C PHE A 9 47.75 28.28 7.75
N ALA A 10 46.92 28.94 8.56
CA ALA A 10 45.49 28.75 8.67
C ALA A 10 44.79 29.07 7.34
N GLY A 11 43.74 28.31 7.04
CA GLY A 11 42.91 28.49 5.86
C GLY A 11 41.53 27.89 6.08
N LEU A 12 40.78 28.46 7.03
CA LEU A 12 39.34 28.28 7.18
C LEU A 12 38.66 28.84 5.93
N LEU A 13 38.18 27.99 5.02
CA LEU A 13 37.30 28.40 3.91
C LEU A 13 36.36 27.27 3.50
N ALA A 14 35.19 27.32 4.12
CA ALA A 14 33.87 26.99 3.58
C ALA A 14 33.82 26.23 2.24
N ALA A 15 33.64 24.90 2.30
CA ALA A 15 33.08 24.13 1.19
C ALA A 15 31.54 24.24 1.25
N VAL A 16 31.02 25.36 0.75
CA VAL A 16 29.60 25.55 0.47
C VAL A 16 29.19 24.57 -0.63
N ALA A 17 28.04 23.94 -0.41
CA ALA A 17 27.37 23.02 -1.30
C ALA A 17 27.35 23.50 -2.76
N MET A 18 27.90 22.70 -3.66
CA MET A 18 27.64 22.83 -5.09
C MET A 18 26.19 22.39 -5.38
N ALA A 19 25.25 23.31 -5.22
CA ALA A 19 23.96 23.22 -5.89
C ALA A 19 24.19 23.61 -7.36
N ALA A 20 24.31 22.62 -8.24
CA ALA A 20 24.31 22.86 -9.68
C ALA A 20 22.98 23.55 -10.06
N PRO A 21 23.00 24.70 -10.75
CA PRO A 21 21.77 25.27 -11.29
C PRO A 21 21.23 24.30 -12.34
N THR A 22 20.02 23.77 -12.11
CA THR A 22 19.27 23.06 -13.14
C THR A 22 18.95 24.04 -14.26
N ALA A 23 19.75 24.03 -15.32
CA ALA A 23 19.44 24.77 -16.54
C ALA A 23 18.08 24.30 -17.04
N GLN A 24 17.10 25.20 -17.06
CA GLN A 24 15.80 24.90 -17.66
C GLN A 24 16.01 24.77 -19.16
N ALA A 25 15.92 23.54 -19.69
CA ALA A 25 16.03 23.30 -21.12
C ALA A 25 14.95 24.11 -21.85
N GLN A 26 15.38 25.04 -22.70
CA GLN A 26 14.48 25.89 -23.47
C GLN A 26 14.08 25.15 -24.75
N VAL A 27 12.80 24.81 -24.87
CA VAL A 27 12.27 24.05 -26.01
C VAL A 27 11.86 25.01 -27.14
N TRP A 28 12.34 24.74 -28.34
CA TRP A 28 12.08 25.51 -29.56
C TRP A 28 11.11 24.76 -30.46
N LYS A 29 10.17 25.49 -31.07
CA LYS A 29 9.27 24.95 -32.09
C LYS A 29 9.83 25.27 -33.47
N CYS A 30 10.33 24.26 -34.16
CA CYS A 30 10.92 24.36 -35.49
C CYS A 30 9.96 23.86 -36.55
N THR A 31 9.85 24.56 -37.68
CA THR A 31 9.14 24.07 -38.86
C THR A 31 10.17 23.68 -39.92
N ILE A 32 10.34 22.38 -40.14
CA ILE A 32 11.30 21.80 -41.10
C ILE A 32 10.49 20.97 -42.09
N ASP A 33 10.63 21.24 -43.39
CA ASP A 33 9.91 20.54 -44.47
C ASP A 33 8.38 20.48 -44.31
N GLY A 34 7.80 21.59 -43.83
CA GLY A 34 6.35 21.70 -43.58
C GLY A 34 5.86 20.93 -42.34
N LYS A 35 6.75 20.31 -41.57
CA LYS A 35 6.43 19.57 -40.35
C LYS A 35 6.98 20.29 -39.12
N VAL A 36 6.17 20.35 -38.07
CA VAL A 36 6.56 20.94 -36.79
C VAL A 36 7.34 19.90 -35.99
N GLN A 37 8.54 20.26 -35.56
CA GLN A 37 9.39 19.48 -34.66
C GLN A 37 9.78 20.33 -33.45
N TYR A 38 9.89 19.71 -32.28
CA TYR A 38 10.32 20.36 -31.05
C TYR A 38 11.76 19.97 -30.75
N SER A 39 12.59 20.97 -30.44
CA SER A 39 14.04 20.79 -30.26
C SER A 39 14.51 21.53 -29.02
N ASP A 40 15.42 20.93 -28.27
CA ASP A 40 16.10 21.58 -27.13
C ASP A 40 17.24 22.49 -27.60
N GLN A 41 17.49 22.55 -28.91
CA GLN A 41 18.44 23.45 -29.56
C GLN A 41 17.70 24.48 -30.45
N PRO A 42 18.22 25.71 -30.58
CA PRO A 42 17.63 26.73 -31.45
C PRO A 42 17.45 26.23 -32.87
N CYS A 43 16.31 26.58 -33.48
CA CYS A 43 16.01 26.14 -34.85
C CYS A 43 17.02 26.74 -35.84
N PRO A 44 17.56 25.94 -36.79
CA PRO A 44 18.49 26.45 -37.81
C PRO A 44 17.82 27.40 -38.83
N ALA A 45 16.48 27.42 -38.89
CA ALA A 45 15.67 28.38 -39.64
C ALA A 45 14.73 29.15 -38.68
N LYS A 46 13.84 30.01 -39.21
CA LYS A 46 12.85 30.75 -38.41
C LYS A 46 12.08 29.79 -37.47
N GLY A 47 12.28 29.95 -36.17
CA GLY A 47 11.61 29.20 -35.12
C GLY A 47 11.24 30.13 -33.97
N GLU A 48 10.15 29.80 -33.29
CA GLU A 48 9.65 30.58 -32.16
C GLU A 48 10.06 29.88 -30.85
N ALA A 49 10.70 30.63 -29.94
CA ALA A 49 11.02 30.12 -28.61
C ALA A 49 9.72 29.86 -27.86
N MET A 50 9.52 28.64 -27.38
CA MET A 50 8.28 28.32 -26.68
C MET A 50 8.34 28.85 -25.25
N THR A 51 7.33 29.62 -24.84
CA THR A 51 7.22 30.11 -23.47
C THR A 51 7.08 28.93 -22.52
N SER A 52 8.04 28.77 -21.60
CA SER A 52 7.99 27.74 -20.57
C SER A 52 6.79 27.97 -19.66
N ARG A 53 5.77 27.10 -19.76
CA ARG A 53 4.65 27.09 -18.82
C ARG A 53 5.06 26.26 -17.61
N SER A 54 5.17 26.88 -16.44
CA SER A 54 5.37 26.16 -15.18
C SER A 54 4.19 25.22 -14.96
N LEU A 55 4.46 23.91 -14.91
CA LEU A 55 3.46 22.92 -14.56
C LEU A 55 3.02 23.17 -13.11
N GLN A 56 1.71 23.20 -12.86
CA GLN A 56 1.20 23.26 -11.50
C GLN A 56 1.55 21.95 -10.78
N SER A 57 2.12 22.09 -9.59
CA SER A 57 2.42 20.95 -8.71
C SER A 57 1.11 20.31 -8.26
N ASN A 58 0.81 19.11 -8.78
CA ASN A 58 -0.30 18.28 -8.32
C ASN A 58 0.08 17.41 -7.12
N VAL A 59 0.86 17.95 -6.18
CA VAL A 59 1.23 17.24 -4.95
C VAL A 59 0.12 17.45 -3.94
N ILE A 60 -0.67 16.40 -3.69
CA ILE A 60 -1.65 16.38 -2.60
C ILE A 60 -0.86 16.25 -1.30
N ASP A 61 -0.96 17.25 -0.42
CA ASP A 61 -0.38 17.19 0.92
C ASP A 61 -1.22 16.25 1.80
N THR A 62 -0.83 14.98 1.79
CA THR A 62 -1.48 13.92 2.60
C THR A 62 -1.20 14.03 4.10
N SER A 63 -0.40 15.00 4.56
CA SER A 63 -0.06 15.15 5.97
C SER A 63 -1.26 15.63 6.80
N ALA A 64 -2.07 16.53 6.26
CA ALA A 64 -3.30 17.02 6.88
C ALA A 64 -4.35 15.90 7.00
N ASP A 65 -4.50 15.09 5.95
CA ASP A 65 -5.40 13.94 5.93
C ASP A 65 -4.95 12.87 6.92
N ARG A 66 -3.64 12.59 7.00
CA ARG A 66 -3.09 11.65 7.97
C ARG A 66 -3.31 12.12 9.40
N ALA A 67 -3.13 13.41 9.68
CA ALA A 67 -3.42 13.99 10.98
C ALA A 67 -4.91 13.96 11.33
N ALA A 68 -5.80 14.14 10.34
CA ALA A 68 -7.25 14.02 10.52
C ALA A 68 -7.68 12.57 10.81
N ILE A 69 -7.09 11.60 10.12
CA ILE A 69 -7.34 10.16 10.34
C ILE A 69 -6.84 9.73 11.73
N GLU A 70 -5.67 10.18 12.17
CA GLU A 70 -5.16 9.87 13.51
C GLU A 70 -6.00 10.52 14.62
N ARG A 71 -6.46 11.76 14.43
CA ARG A 71 -7.41 12.40 15.36
C ARG A 71 -8.76 11.67 15.41
N ALA A 72 -9.26 11.20 14.27
CA ALA A 72 -10.49 10.42 14.23
C ALA A 72 -10.36 9.06 14.94
N LYS A 73 -9.20 8.39 14.81
CA LYS A 73 -8.89 7.16 15.55
C LYS A 73 -8.80 7.40 17.06
N ALA A 74 -8.16 8.49 17.49
CA ALA A 74 -8.05 8.85 18.90
C ALA A 74 -9.43 9.15 19.53
N ALA A 75 -10.28 9.90 18.83
CA ALA A 75 -11.65 10.18 19.27
C ALA A 75 -12.53 8.91 19.33
N ALA A 76 -12.35 7.98 18.38
CA ALA A 76 -13.05 6.69 18.41
C ALA A 76 -12.60 5.79 19.57
N ALA A 77 -11.32 5.85 19.95
CA ALA A 77 -10.77 5.13 21.10
C ALA A 77 -11.29 5.69 22.44
N GLU A 78 -11.45 7.01 22.57
CA GLU A 78 -12.05 7.64 23.76
C GLU A 78 -13.54 7.32 23.92
N GLN A 79 -14.29 7.24 22.82
CA GLN A 79 -15.72 6.86 22.85
C GLN A 79 -15.92 5.39 23.25
N GLN A 80 -14.97 4.51 22.95
CA GLN A 80 -14.97 3.11 23.41
C GLN A 80 -14.56 2.97 24.88
N ALA A 81 -13.80 3.91 25.44
CA ALA A 81 -13.44 3.91 26.87
C ALA A 81 -14.56 4.48 27.76
N ALA A 82 -15.37 5.43 27.27
CA ALA A 82 -16.42 6.09 28.04
C ALA A 82 -17.73 5.28 28.20
N THR A 83 -17.85 4.12 27.56
CA THR A 83 -19.04 3.24 27.67
C THR A 83 -18.86 2.06 28.63
N ALA A 84 -17.72 1.96 29.32
CA ALA A 84 -17.45 0.94 30.31
C ALA A 84 -17.90 1.34 31.73
N THR A 85 -19.21 1.49 31.95
CA THR A 85 -19.79 1.56 33.31
C THR A 85 -20.56 0.27 33.58
N PRO A 86 -20.15 -0.60 34.52
CA PRO A 86 -20.88 -1.82 34.80
C PRO A 86 -22.03 -1.54 35.78
N SER A 87 -23.28 -1.65 35.33
CA SER A 87 -24.45 -1.72 36.22
C SER A 87 -25.43 -2.80 35.78
N ALA A 88 -25.43 -3.86 36.58
CA ALA A 88 -26.40 -4.94 36.80
C ALA A 88 -27.61 -5.14 35.85
N ALA A 89 -27.60 -6.28 35.14
CA ALA A 89 -28.60 -7.37 35.17
C ALA A 89 -28.18 -8.45 34.14
N PRO A 90 -28.43 -9.76 34.36
CA PRO A 90 -28.07 -10.77 33.39
C PRO A 90 -29.05 -10.71 32.21
N ALA A 91 -28.77 -9.84 31.25
CA ALA A 91 -29.39 -9.92 29.94
C ALA A 91 -28.85 -11.18 29.25
N ALA A 92 -29.77 -12.04 28.79
CA ALA A 92 -29.45 -13.18 27.96
C ALA A 92 -28.53 -12.74 26.81
N PRO A 93 -27.54 -13.55 26.40
CA PRO A 93 -26.58 -13.15 25.38
C PRO A 93 -27.34 -12.86 24.08
N ILE A 94 -27.44 -11.58 23.72
CA ILE A 94 -27.89 -11.15 22.41
C ILE A 94 -26.84 -11.71 21.47
N ALA A 95 -27.19 -12.75 20.71
CA ALA A 95 -26.29 -13.30 19.70
C ALA A 95 -25.80 -12.15 18.82
N PRO A 96 -24.48 -12.01 18.59
CA PRO A 96 -23.96 -10.93 17.77
C PRO A 96 -24.69 -10.96 16.43
N ALA A 97 -25.32 -9.84 16.06
CA ALA A 97 -26.03 -9.73 14.80
C ALA A 97 -25.04 -10.09 13.68
N ASN A 98 -25.42 -11.02 12.80
CA ASN A 98 -24.65 -11.31 11.60
C ASN A 98 -24.62 -10.07 10.73
N VAL A 99 -23.46 -9.42 10.63
CA VAL A 99 -23.25 -8.24 9.79
C VAL A 99 -22.52 -8.69 8.54
N CYS A 100 -23.27 -9.18 7.57
CA CYS A 100 -22.72 -9.56 6.28
C CYS A 100 -22.33 -8.31 5.46
N PRO A 101 -21.24 -8.37 4.68
CA PRO A 101 -20.86 -7.29 3.78
C PRO A 101 -21.97 -6.98 2.76
N SER A 102 -22.09 -5.71 2.39
CA SER A 102 -23.04 -5.27 1.37
C SER A 102 -22.54 -5.60 -0.04
N ASP A 103 -23.45 -5.61 -1.03
CA ASP A 103 -23.06 -5.78 -2.45
C ASP A 103 -22.06 -4.71 -2.92
N ARG A 104 -22.17 -3.50 -2.37
CA ARG A 104 -21.24 -2.40 -2.64
C ARG A 104 -19.84 -2.71 -2.12
N ASP A 105 -19.73 -3.30 -0.92
CA ASP A 105 -18.45 -3.71 -0.36
C ASP A 105 -17.81 -4.80 -1.22
N ILE A 106 -18.61 -5.79 -1.64
CA ILE A 106 -18.17 -6.90 -2.50
C ILE A 106 -17.67 -6.37 -3.84
N ALA A 107 -18.40 -5.48 -4.49
CA ALA A 107 -17.98 -4.86 -5.75
C ALA A 107 -16.67 -4.05 -5.60
N GLY A 108 -16.48 -3.37 -4.46
CA GLY A 108 -15.22 -2.71 -4.13
C GLY A 108 -14.05 -3.69 -4.01
N MET A 109 -14.27 -4.82 -3.32
CA MET A 109 -13.28 -5.89 -3.22
C MET A 109 -12.97 -6.53 -4.57
N GLU A 110 -13.96 -6.76 -5.43
CA GLU A 110 -13.78 -7.32 -6.78
C GLU A 110 -12.94 -6.41 -7.67
N THR A 111 -13.21 -5.11 -7.61
CA THR A 111 -12.41 -4.07 -8.27
C THR A 111 -10.97 -4.10 -7.76
N LYS A 112 -10.79 -4.30 -6.45
CA LYS A 112 -9.45 -4.41 -5.87
C LYS A 112 -8.76 -5.68 -6.34
N ALA A 113 -9.42 -6.83 -6.30
CA ALA A 113 -8.87 -8.12 -6.73
C ALA A 113 -8.42 -8.15 -8.19
N SER A 114 -9.01 -7.33 -9.06
CA SER A 114 -8.61 -7.20 -10.46
C SER A 114 -7.37 -6.31 -10.68
N SER A 115 -6.93 -5.57 -9.65
CA SER A 115 -5.79 -4.65 -9.76
C SER A 115 -4.50 -5.38 -10.17
N ILE A 116 -3.76 -4.81 -11.13
CA ILE A 116 -2.46 -5.34 -11.56
C ILE A 116 -1.35 -5.15 -10.52
N SER A 117 -1.51 -4.18 -9.61
CA SER A 117 -0.49 -3.82 -8.62
C SER A 117 -0.45 -4.75 -7.39
N LEU A 118 -1.46 -5.60 -7.22
CA LEU A 118 -1.50 -6.56 -6.12
C LEU A 118 -0.64 -7.78 -6.42
N SER A 119 0.10 -8.23 -5.41
CA SER A 119 0.78 -9.51 -5.46
C SER A 119 -0.22 -10.67 -5.61
N PRO A 120 0.19 -11.83 -6.15
CA PRO A 120 -0.68 -12.99 -6.28
C PRO A 120 -1.31 -13.42 -4.96
N GLU A 121 -0.56 -13.38 -3.86
CA GLU A 121 -1.06 -13.74 -2.53
C GLU A 121 -2.09 -12.74 -2.02
N ALA A 122 -1.88 -11.45 -2.27
CA ALA A 122 -2.83 -10.41 -1.88
C ALA A 122 -4.15 -10.56 -2.66
N LYS A 123 -4.08 -10.87 -3.96
CA LYS A 123 -5.26 -11.19 -4.77
C LYS A 123 -6.04 -12.39 -4.23
N ARG A 124 -5.34 -13.47 -3.91
CA ARG A 124 -5.96 -14.68 -3.33
C ARG A 124 -6.69 -14.36 -2.02
N PHE A 125 -6.04 -13.60 -1.13
CA PHE A 125 -6.67 -13.18 0.11
C PHE A 125 -7.96 -12.39 -0.14
N VAL A 126 -7.93 -11.38 -1.03
CA VAL A 126 -9.13 -10.58 -1.35
C VAL A 126 -10.21 -11.44 -2.00
N GLN A 127 -9.86 -12.39 -2.87
CA GLN A 127 -10.81 -13.33 -3.49
C GLN A 127 -11.48 -14.25 -2.47
N ASP A 128 -10.71 -14.75 -1.49
CA ASP A 128 -11.26 -15.54 -0.40
C ASP A 128 -12.21 -14.71 0.47
N GLU A 129 -11.92 -13.42 0.64
CA GLU A 129 -12.81 -12.52 1.38
C GLU A 129 -14.10 -12.21 0.63
N ILE A 130 -14.03 -12.04 -0.69
CA ILE A 130 -15.22 -11.96 -1.56
C ILE A 130 -16.07 -13.23 -1.44
N ARG A 131 -15.43 -14.41 -1.45
CA ARG A 131 -16.12 -15.69 -1.31
C ARG A 131 -16.83 -15.79 0.04
N ARG A 132 -16.16 -15.46 1.14
CA ARG A 132 -16.75 -15.48 2.49
C ARG A 132 -17.88 -14.45 2.63
N ALA A 133 -17.69 -13.24 2.11
CA ALA A 133 -18.73 -12.21 2.09
C ALA A 133 -20.01 -12.70 1.38
N ARG A 134 -19.85 -13.31 0.19
CA ARG A 134 -20.97 -13.89 -0.58
C ARG A 134 -21.61 -15.09 0.13
N GLN A 135 -20.83 -15.91 0.84
CA GLN A 135 -21.38 -17.00 1.64
C GLN A 135 -22.23 -16.44 2.78
N CYS A 136 -21.76 -15.42 3.50
CA CYS A 136 -22.50 -14.77 4.58
C CYS A 136 -23.86 -14.26 4.09
N GLN A 137 -23.89 -13.58 2.93
CA GLN A 137 -25.14 -13.09 2.32
C GLN A 137 -26.13 -14.22 2.00
N LYS A 138 -25.65 -15.42 1.72
CA LYS A 138 -26.48 -16.62 1.47
C LYS A 138 -26.87 -17.35 2.76
N GLY A 139 -26.58 -16.78 3.93
CA GLY A 139 -26.80 -17.39 5.23
C GLY A 139 -25.78 -18.48 5.60
N GLN A 140 -24.70 -18.60 4.85
CA GLN A 140 -23.63 -19.57 5.08
C GLN A 140 -22.40 -18.86 5.66
N GLY A 141 -22.09 -19.12 6.93
CA GLY A 141 -21.01 -18.40 7.64
C GLY A 141 -21.51 -17.15 8.35
N LYS A 142 -20.65 -16.60 9.22
CA LYS A 142 -21.00 -15.52 10.15
C LYS A 142 -19.88 -14.50 10.21
N TYR A 143 -20.25 -13.23 10.10
CA TYR A 143 -19.39 -12.09 10.42
C TYR A 143 -20.01 -11.36 11.60
N SER A 144 -19.24 -11.15 12.67
CA SER A 144 -19.57 -10.06 13.58
C SER A 144 -19.14 -8.71 12.96
N ALA A 145 -19.70 -7.61 13.44
CA ALA A 145 -19.30 -6.27 13.00
C ALA A 145 -17.80 -5.99 13.21
N ALA A 146 -17.23 -6.56 14.29
CA ALA A 146 -15.81 -6.45 14.60
C ALA A 146 -14.97 -7.24 13.59
N ASP A 147 -15.37 -8.49 13.28
CA ASP A 147 -14.65 -9.35 12.33
C ASP A 147 -14.61 -8.72 10.94
N TRP A 148 -15.74 -8.18 10.49
CA TRP A 148 -15.82 -7.49 9.21
C TRP A 148 -14.92 -6.24 9.16
N THR A 149 -14.78 -5.53 10.27
CA THR A 149 -13.87 -4.37 10.35
C THR A 149 -12.42 -4.79 10.20
N VAL A 150 -12.00 -5.91 10.81
CA VAL A 150 -10.66 -6.48 10.64
C VAL A 150 -10.44 -6.90 9.18
N SER A 151 -11.41 -7.55 8.56
CA SER A 151 -11.35 -7.93 7.14
C SER A 151 -11.20 -6.73 6.21
N LYS A 152 -11.99 -5.66 6.40
CA LYS A 152 -11.86 -4.43 5.60
C LYS A 152 -10.47 -3.80 5.74
N GLN A 153 -9.99 -3.65 6.97
CA GLN A 153 -8.65 -3.13 7.21
C GLN A 153 -7.57 -3.98 6.53
N ALA A 154 -7.72 -5.31 6.55
CA ALA A 154 -6.80 -6.21 5.89
C ALA A 154 -6.84 -6.11 4.37
N VAL A 155 -8.04 -6.01 3.77
CA VAL A 155 -8.22 -5.76 2.34
C VAL A 155 -7.61 -4.41 1.95
N ASP A 156 -7.84 -3.36 2.74
CA ASP A 156 -7.29 -2.01 2.52
C ASP A 156 -5.76 -1.99 2.55
N ALA A 157 -5.18 -2.66 3.55
CA ALA A 157 -3.74 -2.80 3.70
C ALA A 157 -3.06 -3.59 2.58
N GLN A 158 -3.77 -4.33 1.72
CA GLN A 158 -3.14 -5.06 0.61
C GLN A 158 -2.48 -4.15 -0.43
N SER A 159 -2.88 -2.87 -0.49
CA SER A 159 -2.21 -1.88 -1.34
C SER A 159 -1.01 -1.22 -0.65
N SER A 160 -0.76 -1.52 0.63
CA SER A 160 0.38 -1.02 1.38
C SER A 160 1.63 -1.86 1.10
N LEU A 161 2.78 -1.18 0.97
CA LEU A 161 4.08 -1.82 0.77
C LEU A 161 4.54 -2.66 1.97
N THR A 162 4.09 -2.34 3.19
CA THR A 162 4.62 -2.97 4.42
C THR A 162 3.54 -3.59 5.31
N GLY A 163 2.31 -3.07 5.30
CA GLY A 163 1.25 -3.50 6.24
C GLY A 163 0.41 -4.69 5.77
N GLY A 164 0.46 -5.06 4.49
CA GLY A 164 -0.40 -6.08 3.89
C GLY A 164 -0.30 -7.48 4.52
N PRO A 165 0.92 -8.04 4.70
CA PRO A 165 1.09 -9.38 5.25
C PRO A 165 0.58 -9.52 6.70
N ASP A 166 0.87 -8.53 7.54
CA ASP A 166 0.47 -8.55 8.96
C ASP A 166 -1.05 -8.41 9.10
N ALA A 167 -1.66 -7.54 8.31
CA ALA A 167 -3.10 -7.37 8.32
C ALA A 167 -3.84 -8.62 7.83
N ARG A 168 -3.29 -9.29 6.80
CA ARG A 168 -3.79 -10.60 6.34
C ARG A 168 -3.75 -11.64 7.44
N ARG A 169 -2.63 -11.78 8.16
CA ARG A 169 -2.52 -12.74 9.28
C ARG A 169 -3.55 -12.49 10.38
N ARG A 170 -3.84 -11.22 10.70
CA ARG A 170 -4.88 -10.87 11.69
C ARG A 170 -6.28 -11.27 11.21
N ALA A 171 -6.63 -10.98 9.95
CA ALA A 171 -7.92 -11.37 9.39
C ALA A 171 -8.08 -12.90 9.32
N GLU A 172 -7.06 -13.61 8.85
CA GLU A 172 -7.08 -15.09 8.81
C GLU A 172 -7.22 -15.71 10.21
N ALA A 173 -6.59 -15.13 11.24
CA ALA A 173 -6.75 -15.59 12.61
C ALA A 173 -8.19 -15.43 13.12
N VAL A 174 -8.83 -14.31 12.78
CA VAL A 174 -10.26 -14.07 13.09
C VAL A 174 -11.15 -15.10 12.41
N HIS A 175 -10.94 -15.35 11.10
CA HIS A 175 -11.73 -16.34 10.37
C HIS A 175 -11.54 -17.75 10.89
N SER A 176 -10.29 -18.13 11.20
CA SER A 176 -9.99 -19.45 11.75
C SER A 176 -10.60 -19.67 13.14
N ALA A 177 -10.70 -18.61 13.95
CA ALA A 177 -11.37 -18.66 15.24
C ALA A 177 -12.91 -18.73 15.12
N ALA A 178 -13.47 -18.09 14.09
CA ALA A 178 -14.91 -18.07 13.85
C ALA A 178 -15.44 -19.36 13.18
N ASP A 179 -14.63 -20.02 12.36
CA ASP A 179 -14.98 -21.26 11.66
C ASP A 179 -13.78 -22.24 11.63
N PRO A 180 -13.81 -23.34 12.40
CA PRO A 180 -12.74 -24.34 12.41
C PRO A 180 -12.49 -24.98 11.04
N ALA A 181 -13.53 -25.17 10.22
CA ALA A 181 -13.37 -25.77 8.89
C ALA A 181 -12.64 -24.82 7.93
N GLU A 182 -12.83 -23.52 8.10
CA GLU A 182 -12.08 -22.49 7.39
C GLU A 182 -10.62 -22.43 7.88
N GLY A 183 -10.39 -22.57 9.18
CA GLY A 183 -9.04 -22.70 9.74
C GLY A 183 -8.26 -23.87 9.13
N ASP A 184 -8.88 -25.05 9.02
CA ASP A 184 -8.29 -26.22 8.37
C ASP A 184 -7.97 -25.99 6.88
N ARG A 185 -8.83 -25.25 6.17
CA ARG A 185 -8.61 -24.90 4.76
C ARG A 185 -7.40 -23.99 4.61
N ILE A 186 -7.29 -22.95 5.45
CA ILE A 186 -6.17 -22.01 5.47
C ILE A 186 -4.86 -22.77 5.80
N ALA A 187 -4.89 -23.70 6.76
CA ALA A 187 -3.73 -24.50 7.13
C ALA A 187 -3.24 -25.37 5.95
N ARG A 188 -4.15 -26.14 5.32
CA ARG A 188 -3.82 -26.97 4.14
C ARG A 188 -3.26 -26.13 2.99
N GLN A 189 -3.77 -24.93 2.80
CA GLN A 189 -3.29 -24.01 1.76
C GLN A 189 -1.86 -23.55 2.03
N ARG A 190 -1.54 -23.17 3.28
CA ARG A 190 -0.17 -22.78 3.66
C ARG A 190 0.83 -23.92 3.46
N GLU A 191 0.47 -25.13 3.84
CA GLU A 191 1.30 -26.32 3.61
C GLU A 191 1.52 -26.61 2.12
N ALA A 192 0.53 -26.34 1.27
CA ALA A 192 0.68 -26.49 -0.18
C ALA A 192 1.64 -25.44 -0.75
N GLU A 193 1.49 -24.18 -0.34
CA GLU A 193 2.35 -23.07 -0.76
C GLU A 193 3.80 -23.27 -0.31
N GLU A 194 4.03 -23.75 0.91
CA GLU A 194 5.36 -24.08 1.43
C GLU A 194 6.01 -25.23 0.65
N ARG A 195 5.25 -26.28 0.31
CA ARG A 195 5.73 -27.38 -0.54
C ARG A 195 6.11 -26.91 -1.94
N GLU A 196 5.31 -26.02 -2.54
CA GLU A 196 5.65 -25.43 -3.84
C GLU A 196 6.86 -24.51 -3.78
N ALA A 197 7.02 -23.74 -2.69
CA ALA A 197 8.19 -22.90 -2.47
C ALA A 197 9.47 -23.76 -2.36
N ALA A 198 9.42 -24.84 -1.56
CA ALA A 198 10.55 -25.77 -1.42
C ALA A 198 10.91 -26.46 -2.75
N ARG A 199 9.91 -26.81 -3.57
CA ARG A 199 10.15 -27.34 -4.92
C ARG A 199 10.86 -26.33 -5.81
N ARG A 200 10.38 -25.07 -5.83
CA ARG A 200 11.00 -23.99 -6.59
C ARG A 200 12.43 -23.71 -6.16
N GLU A 201 12.70 -23.69 -4.86
CA GLU A 201 14.05 -23.49 -4.33
C GLU A 201 15.00 -24.63 -4.74
N ARG A 202 14.54 -25.87 -4.67
CA ARG A 202 15.32 -27.03 -5.13
C ARG A 202 15.64 -26.95 -6.62
N ASP A 203 14.65 -26.60 -7.45
CA ASP A 203 14.84 -26.46 -8.90
C ASP A 203 15.82 -25.33 -9.24
N LEU A 204 15.76 -24.21 -8.52
CA LEU A 204 16.71 -23.10 -8.66
C LEU A 204 18.14 -23.52 -8.26
N ARG A 205 18.31 -24.28 -7.17
CA ARG A 205 19.63 -24.83 -6.77
C ARG A 205 20.20 -25.78 -7.83
N LEU A 206 19.37 -26.65 -8.41
CA LEU A 206 19.79 -27.56 -9.48
C LEU A 206 20.17 -26.83 -10.77
N ARG A 207 19.53 -25.69 -11.06
CA ARG A 207 19.91 -24.84 -12.20
C ARG A 207 21.17 -24.04 -11.96
N SER A 208 21.43 -23.60 -10.72
CA SER A 208 22.63 -22.82 -10.36
C SER A 208 23.92 -23.65 -10.32
N THR A 209 23.81 -24.98 -10.35
CA THR A 209 24.95 -25.91 -10.28
C THR A 209 25.34 -26.48 -11.65
N ARG A 210 24.64 -26.09 -12.71
CA ARG A 210 25.00 -26.37 -14.12
C ARG A 210 25.59 -25.12 -14.75
#